data_AF-A0A1S2RFT6-F1
#
_entry.id   AF-A0A1S2RFT6-F1
#
_cell.length_a   1.000
_cell.length_b   1.000
_cell.length_c   1.000
_cell.angle_alpha   90.00
_cell.angle_beta   90.00
_cell.angle_gamma   90.00
#
_symmetry.space_group_name_H-M   'P 1'
#
loop_
_entity.id
_entity.type
_entity.pdbx_description
1 polymer ?
#
loop_
_entity_poly.entity_id
_entity_poly.type
_entity_poly.pdbx_seq_one_letter_code
_entity_poly.pdbx_strand_id
1 'polypeptide(L)' 'MRKYILLICSLFMIFISLFSFYKMNTPMSGPVGNGTVNILSWCPVISILIGGICFLFLSILMFIKALFVNFVAFGP' A
#
# COMPACT_ATOMS: atom_id res chain seq x y z
N MET A 1 12.34 0.38 -15.77
CA MET A 1 11.30 1.41 -15.58
C MET A 1 10.03 0.87 -14.91
N ARG A 2 9.22 0.03 -15.57
CA ARG A 2 7.89 -0.40 -15.06
C ARG A 2 7.88 -1.04 -13.66
N LYS A 3 8.90 -1.85 -13.34
CA LYS A 3 9.05 -2.57 -12.06
C LYS A 3 9.21 -1.62 -10.87
N TYR A 4 9.99 -0.55 -11.05
CA TYR A 4 10.25 0.45 -10.02
C TYR A 4 9.03 1.35 -9.78
N ILE A 5 8.29 1.68 -10.83
CA ILE A 5 7.04 2.47 -10.74
C ILE A 5 5.99 1.70 -9.93
N LEU A 6 5.86 0.40 -10.18
CA LEU A 6 4.96 -0.49 -9.42
C LEU A 6 5.32 -0.54 -7.93
N LEU A 7 6.62 -0.62 -7.62
CA LEU A 7 7.12 -0.63 -6.25
C LEU A 7 6.81 0.69 -5.53
N ILE A 8 7.10 1.84 -6.15
CA ILE A 8 6.82 3.17 -5.59
C ILE A 8 5.32 3.37 -5.38
N CYS A 9 4.48 2.99 -6.35
CA CYS A 9 3.02 3.09 -6.22
C CYS A 9 2.48 2.23 -5.07
N SER A 10 2.97 0.99 -4.90
CA SER A 10 2.54 0.14 -3.78
C SER A 10 2.93 0.72 -2.42
N LEU A 11 4.13 1.30 -2.32
CA LEU A 11 4.59 1.97 -1.10
C LEU A 11 3.69 3.18 -0.78
N PHE A 12 3.38 3.98 -1.80
CA PHE A 12 2.53 5.16 -1.66
C PHE A 12 1.11 4.80 -1.21
N MET A 13 0.51 3.73 -1.76
CA MET A 13 -0.80 3.22 -1.33
C MET A 13 -0.81 2.80 0.15
N ILE A 14 0.24 2.13 0.62
CA ILE A 14 0.37 1.73 2.03
C ILE A 14 0.47 2.97 2.92
N PHE A 15 1.32 3.94 2.54
CA PHE A 15 1.45 5.20 3.29
C PHE A 15 0.13 5.97 3.38
N ILE A 16 -0.64 6.04 2.29
CA ILE A 16 -1.93 6.74 2.27
C ILE A 16 -2.96 6.04 3.17
N SER A 17 -2.95 4.70 3.21
CA SER A 17 -3.83 3.94 4.09
C SER A 17 -3.47 4.18 5.56
N LEU A 18 -2.18 4.15 5.91
CA LEU A 18 -1.69 4.45 7.26
C LEU A 18 -2.02 5.89 7.68
N PHE A 19 -1.87 6.86 6.78
CA PHE A 19 -2.23 8.24 7.06
C PHE A 19 -3.75 8.41 7.27
N SER A 20 -4.56 7.73 6.46
CA SER A 20 -6.02 7.72 6.62
C SER A 20 -6.44 7.10 7.94
N PHE A 21 -5.79 6.01 8.34
CA PHE A 21 -5.97 5.37 9.64
C PHE A 21 -5.61 6.30 10.80
N TYR A 22 -4.46 6.98 10.71
CA TYR A 22 -4.05 7.97 11.72
C TYR A 22 -5.07 9.10 11.84
N LYS A 23 -5.50 9.66 10.70
CA LYS A 23 -6.49 10.76 10.67
C LYS A 23 -7.84 10.34 11.25
N MET A 24 -8.27 9.09 11.03
CA MET A 24 -9.52 8.56 11.59
C MET A 24 -9.47 8.36 13.11
N ASN A 25 -8.30 8.02 13.65
CA ASN A 25 -8.12 7.81 15.08
C ASN A 25 -7.71 9.09 15.84
N THR A 26 -7.33 10.15 15.13
CA THR A 26 -6.97 11.43 15.76
C THR A 26 -8.25 12.20 16.09
N PRO A 27 -8.49 12.58 17.35
CA PRO A 27 -9.65 13.37 17.71
C PRO A 27 -9.59 14.73 17.00
N MET A 28 -10.62 15.05 16.23
CA MET A 28 -10.73 16.35 15.57
C MET A 28 -10.97 17.43 16.63
N SER A 29 -9.91 18.15 17.00
CA SER A 29 -9.96 19.31 17.88
C SER A 29 -10.41 20.54 17.08
N GLY A 30 -11.73 20.73 16.97
CA GLY A 30 -12.36 21.90 16.35
C GLY A 30 -13.84 22.00 16.74
N PRO A 31 -14.54 23.13 16.43
CA PRO A 31 -15.95 23.35 16.79
C PRO A 31 -16.92 22.34 16.17
N VAL A 32 -16.45 21.55 15.20
CA VAL A 32 -17.13 20.38 14.61
C VAL A 32 -16.54 19.12 15.26
N GLY A 33 -16.74 18.95 16.56
CA GLY A 33 -16.15 17.86 17.35
C GLY A 33 -16.92 16.54 17.22
N ASN A 34 -16.18 15.44 17.05
CA ASN A 34 -16.60 14.04 17.20
C ASN A 34 -17.93 13.64 16.53
N GLY A 35 -17.95 13.68 15.19
CA GLY A 35 -18.85 12.79 14.46
C GLY A 35 -18.49 11.34 14.80
N THR A 36 -19.47 10.52 15.18
CA THR A 36 -19.27 9.09 15.41
C THR A 36 -18.60 8.48 14.19
N VAL A 37 -17.38 7.94 14.36
CA VAL A 37 -16.68 7.26 13.27
C VAL A 37 -17.46 6.00 12.95
N ASN A 38 -18.20 6.00 11.84
CA ASN A 38 -18.96 4.85 11.40
C ASN A 38 -18.00 3.68 11.12
N ILE A 39 -18.32 2.49 11.64
CA ILE A 39 -17.56 1.25 11.41
C ILE A 39 -17.37 0.98 9.90
N LEU A 40 -18.35 1.37 9.08
CA LEU A 40 -18.27 1.25 7.62
C LEU A 40 -17.12 2.05 7.00
N SER A 41 -16.68 3.13 7.64
CA SER A 41 -15.59 3.98 7.16
C SER A 41 -14.22 3.30 7.25
N TRP A 42 -14.08 2.25 8.07
CA TRP A 42 -12.84 1.47 8.19
C TRP A 42 -12.65 0.46 7.04
N CYS A 43 -13.76 0.00 6.45
CA CYS A 43 -13.76 -0.97 5.36
C CYS A 43 -12.90 -0.54 4.15
N PRO A 44 -13.02 0.70 3.62
CA PRO A 44 -12.16 1.16 2.51
C PRO A 44 -10.68 1.30 2.91
N VAL A 45 -10.37 1.66 4.17
CA VAL A 45 -8.97 1.80 4.61
C VAL A 45 -8.27 0.44 4.63
N ILE A 46 -8.96 -0.58 5.14
CA ILE A 46 -8.46 -1.96 5.20
C ILE A 46 -8.31 -2.54 3.78
N SER A 47 -9.28 -2.31 2.88
CA SER A 47 -9.19 -2.83 1.52
C SER A 47 -8.04 -2.20 0.72
N ILE A 48 -7.79 -0.90 0.88
CA ILE A 48 -6.64 -0.20 0.28
C ILE A 48 -5.32 -0.74 0.86
N LEU A 49 -5.28 -1.03 2.17
CA LEU A 49 -4.10 -1.60 2.82
C LEU A 49 -3.77 -2.99 2.28
N ILE A 50 -4.76 -3.87 2.21
CA ILE A 50 -4.62 -5.23 1.65
C ILE A 50 -4.19 -5.14 0.17
N GLY A 51 -4.83 -4.27 -0.61
CA GLY A 51 -4.47 -4.05 -2.01
C GLY A 51 -3.02 -3.59 -2.17
N GLY A 52 -2.57 -2.62 -1.37
CA GLY A 52 -1.19 -2.15 -1.35
C GLY A 52 -0.19 -3.26 -1.04
N ILE A 53 -0.48 -4.11 -0.05
CA ILE A 53 0.36 -5.28 0.30
C ILE A 53 0.41 -6.29 -0.86
N CYS A 54 -0.73 -6.60 -1.48
CA CYS A 54 -0.78 -7.52 -2.63
C CYS A 54 0.06 -6.99 -3.81
N PHE A 55 -0.03 -5.70 -4.12
CA PHE A 55 0.79 -5.08 -5.17
C PHE A 55 2.28 -5.07 -4.82
N LEU A 56 2.62 -4.90 -3.56
CA LEU A 56 4.00 -4.99 -3.08
C LEU A 56 4.55 -6.42 -3.28
N PHE A 57 3.79 -7.44 -2.89
CA PHE A 57 4.14 -8.85 -3.11
C PHE A 57 4.32 -9.17 -4.60
N LEU A 58 3.41 -8.69 -5.45
CA LEU A 58 3.49 -8.87 -6.91
C LEU A 58 4.76 -8.21 -7.47
N SER A 59 5.09 -7.00 -7.01
CA SER A 59 6.29 -6.29 -7.40
C SER A 59 7.56 -7.06 -7.01
N ILE A 60 7.64 -7.59 -5.79
CA ILE A 60 8.75 -8.43 -5.33
C ILE A 60 8.89 -9.69 -6.22
N LEU A 61 7.79 -10.39 -6.49
CA LEU A 61 7.81 -11.59 -7.35
C LEU A 61 8.29 -11.27 -8.76
N MET A 62 7.90 -10.13 -9.34
CA MET A 62 8.40 -9.68 -10.64
C MET A 62 9.91 -9.38 -10.61
N PHE A 63 10.43 -8.84 -9.50
CA PHE A 63 11.86 -8.63 -9.32
C PHE A 63 12.63 -9.94 -9.23
N ILE A 64 12.15 -10.90 -8.43
CA ILE A 64 12.77 -12.23 -8.29
C ILE A 64 12.78 -12.96 -9.63
N LYS A 65 11.64 -12.98 -10.35
CA LYS A 65 11.56 -13.60 -11.67
C LYS A 65 12.51 -12.95 -12.67
N ALA A 66 12.62 -11.61 -12.65
CA ALA A 66 13.56 -10.91 -13.51
C ALA A 66 15.02 -11.23 -13.19
N LEU A 67 15.37 -11.39 -11.91
CA LEU A 67 16.70 -11.77 -11.47
C LEU A 67 17.03 -13.21 -11.88
N PHE A 68 16.08 -14.14 -11.70
CA PHE A 68 16.22 -15.53 -12.14
C PHE A 68 16.40 -15.65 -13.65
N VAL A 69 15.61 -14.91 -14.45
CA VAL A 69 15.77 -14.90 -15.92
C VAL A 69 17.13 -14.35 -16.33
N ASN A 70 17.63 -13.29 -15.68
CA ASN A 70 18.98 -12.79 -15.97
C ASN A 70 20.05 -13.81 -15.56
N PHE A 71 19.88 -14.51 -14.45
CA PHE A 71 20.80 -15.55 -14.01
C PHE A 71 20.84 -16.76 -14.97
N VAL A 72 19.70 -17.16 -15.53
CA VAL A 72 19.63 -18.22 -16.55
C VAL A 72 20.17 -17.76 -17.91
N ALA A 73 19.93 -16.50 -18.29
CA ALA A 73 20.39 -15.94 -19.56
C ALA A 73 21.90 -15.60 -19.59
N PHE A 74 22.51 -15.38 -18.42
CA PHE A 74 23.94 -15.06 -18.25
C PHE A 74 24.65 -16.03 -17.29
N GLY A 75 24.13 -17.24 -17.12
CA GLY A 75 24.84 -18.31 -16.41
C GLY A 75 26.16 -18.66 -17.10
N PRO A 76 27.15 -19.21 -16.37
CA PRO A 76 28.53 -19.35 -16.83
C PRO A 76 28.67 -20.09 -18.16
#